data_AF-A0A0W0SW25-F1
#
_entry.id   AF-A0A0W0SW25-F1
#
_cell.length_a   1.000
_cell.length_b   1.000
_cell.length_c   1.000
_cell.angle_alpha   90.00
_cell.angle_beta   90.00
_cell.angle_gamma   90.00
#
_symmetry.space_group_name_H-M   'P 1'
#
loop_
_entity.id
_entity.type
_entity.pdbx_description
1 polymer ?
#
loop_
_entity_poly.entity_id
_entity_poly.type
_entity_poly.pdbx_seq_one_letter_code
_entity_poly.pdbx_strand_id
1 'polypeptide(L)'
;MNLCFKVEKSTDINSIYFKAVLKSALIFKIRGTAKLLFKNWQTHAQQLYPDYLYQADEDNLINDLTSAFAKGMELVWRNENQPKRQSEEWSVCIVLDAVSSKLNTSWSQEYIYKQSKEYKELCFLKTLVQYLKIDDTAIKKLEALYNKLIMKEINAEEQESKNENIICLDHFKNNKKPQSIFKKNIVNYFESIFFEKHFLIFGEILKNKFTFVLTDFFNSDEIIQLIESVKRPS
;
A
#
# COMPACT_ATOMS: atom_id res chain seq x y z
N MET A 1 -17.80 -5.47 -4.23
CA MET A 1 -16.82 -4.38 -4.46
C MET A 1 -15.44 -5.03 -4.54
N ASN A 2 -14.95 -5.34 -5.74
CA ASN A 2 -13.66 -6.03 -5.95
C ASN A 2 -12.53 -4.99 -5.92
N LEU A 3 -11.96 -4.74 -4.74
CA LEU A 3 -10.75 -3.92 -4.60
C LEU A 3 -9.52 -4.82 -4.79
N CYS A 4 -9.19 -5.11 -6.04
CA CYS A 4 -7.93 -5.74 -6.41
C CYS A 4 -6.85 -4.64 -6.43
N PHE A 5 -6.29 -4.33 -5.26
CA PHE A 5 -5.12 -3.46 -5.19
C PHE A 5 -3.91 -4.25 -5.69
N LYS A 6 -3.53 -4.01 -6.95
CA LYS A 6 -2.13 -4.17 -7.36
C LYS A 6 -1.30 -3.39 -6.34
N VAL A 7 -0.43 -4.08 -5.61
CA VAL A 7 0.64 -3.43 -4.83
C VAL A 7 1.27 -2.41 -5.77
N GLU A 8 1.07 -1.12 -5.49
CA GLU A 8 1.63 -0.07 -6.31
C GLU A 8 3.14 -0.22 -6.24
N LYS A 9 3.75 -0.74 -7.32
CA LYS A 9 5.19 -0.65 -7.50
C LYS A 9 5.57 0.82 -7.32
N SER A 10 6.57 1.07 -6.48
CA SER A 10 7.27 2.36 -6.46
C SER A 10 7.52 2.77 -7.91
N THR A 11 7.15 3.99 -8.28
CA THR A 11 7.40 4.51 -9.62
C THR A 11 8.88 4.27 -9.92
N ASP A 12 9.18 3.53 -11.00
CA ASP A 12 10.56 3.24 -11.35
C ASP A 12 11.28 4.57 -11.58
N ILE A 13 12.33 4.84 -10.80
CA ILE A 13 13.17 6.04 -10.93
C ILE A 13 13.75 6.13 -12.35
N ASN A 14 13.84 5.00 -13.05
CA ASN A 14 14.27 4.92 -14.44
C ASN A 14 13.16 5.15 -15.47
N SER A 15 11.91 5.30 -15.03
CA SER A 15 10.77 5.54 -15.92
C SER A 15 10.92 6.84 -16.70
N ILE A 16 10.37 6.86 -17.91
CA ILE A 16 10.33 8.05 -18.76
C ILE A 16 9.63 9.22 -18.05
N TYR A 17 8.62 8.92 -17.23
CA TYR A 17 7.86 9.89 -16.47
C TYR A 17 8.71 10.52 -15.37
N PHE A 18 9.41 9.72 -14.57
CA PHE A 18 10.29 10.25 -13.52
C PHE A 18 11.39 11.15 -14.10
N LYS A 19 12.01 10.71 -15.20
CA LYS A 19 13.01 11.51 -15.93
C LYS A 19 12.42 12.80 -16.50
N ALA A 20 11.17 12.80 -16.96
CA ALA A 20 10.50 13.99 -17.46
C ALA A 20 10.27 15.02 -16.34
N VAL A 21 9.85 14.59 -15.14
CA VAL A 21 9.73 15.52 -13.99
C VAL A 21 11.08 16.17 -13.69
N LEU A 22 12.14 15.37 -13.56
CA LEU A 22 13.48 15.86 -13.22
C LEU A 22 14.05 16.85 -14.24
N LYS A 23 13.68 16.73 -15.52
CA LYS A 23 14.14 17.59 -16.61
C LYS A 23 13.25 18.82 -16.84
N SER A 24 12.08 18.87 -16.22
CA SER A 24 11.13 19.97 -16.38
C SER A 24 11.42 21.12 -15.43
N ALA A 25 10.92 22.32 -15.74
CA ALA A 25 11.00 23.47 -14.84
C ALA A 25 10.25 23.23 -13.51
N LEU A 26 9.29 22.29 -13.49
CA LEU A 26 8.52 21.94 -12.29
C LEU A 26 9.40 21.45 -11.14
N ILE A 27 10.58 20.88 -11.44
CA ILE A 27 11.49 20.37 -10.41
C ILE A 27 11.95 21.46 -9.43
N PHE A 28 12.09 22.71 -9.87
CA PHE A 28 12.47 23.82 -9.00
C PHE A 28 11.33 24.15 -8.02
N LYS A 29 10.08 24.11 -8.48
CA LYS A 29 8.91 24.28 -7.60
C LYS A 29 8.78 23.12 -6.64
N ILE A 30 8.95 21.88 -7.11
CA ILE A 30 8.95 20.68 -6.25
C ILE A 30 9.96 20.84 -5.10
N ARG A 31 11.19 21.27 -5.41
CA ARG A 31 12.23 21.55 -4.39
C ARG A 31 11.79 22.63 -3.40
N GLY A 32 11.19 23.72 -3.89
CA GLY A 32 10.71 24.80 -3.03
C GLY A 32 9.48 24.46 -2.18
N THR A 33 8.65 23.49 -2.58
CA THR A 33 7.34 23.24 -1.95
C THR A 33 7.24 21.95 -1.15
N ALA A 34 8.11 20.96 -1.40
CA ALA A 34 8.02 19.64 -0.77
C ALA A 34 7.97 19.70 0.76
N LYS A 35 8.85 20.49 1.37
CA LYS A 35 8.91 20.68 2.84
C LYS A 35 7.66 21.35 3.40
N LEU A 36 7.12 22.33 2.68
CA LEU A 36 5.91 23.04 3.10
C LEU A 36 4.68 22.14 3.03
N LEU A 37 4.54 21.37 1.94
CA LEU A 37 3.47 20.36 1.81
C LEU A 37 3.56 19.32 2.92
N PHE A 38 4.76 18.83 3.22
CA PHE A 38 4.97 17.89 4.32
C PHE A 38 4.59 18.49 5.67
N LYS A 39 4.97 19.74 5.94
CA LYS A 39 4.62 20.43 7.20
C LYS A 39 3.11 20.58 7.38
N ASN A 40 2.38 20.92 6.31
CA ASN A 40 0.92 21.01 6.35
C ASN A 40 0.28 19.64 6.65
N TRP A 41 0.74 18.61 5.94
CA TRP A 41 0.31 17.23 6.17
C TRP A 41 0.65 16.75 7.59
N GLN A 42 1.85 17.03 8.07
CA GLN A 42 2.33 16.68 9.41
C GLN A 42 1.47 17.34 10.49
N THR A 43 1.13 18.62 10.32
CA THR A 43 0.29 19.36 11.27
C THR A 43 -1.07 18.68 11.43
N HIS A 44 -1.68 18.24 10.31
CA HIS A 44 -2.91 17.45 10.33
C HIS A 44 -2.71 16.08 10.98
N ALA A 45 -1.65 15.37 10.62
CA ALA A 45 -1.36 14.04 11.16
C ALA A 45 -1.14 14.06 12.68
N GLN A 46 -0.45 15.07 13.20
CA GLN A 46 -0.18 15.25 14.63
C GLN A 46 -1.43 15.50 15.47
N GLN A 47 -2.52 16.00 14.88
CA GLN A 47 -3.81 16.13 15.58
C GLN A 47 -4.42 14.76 15.89
N LEU A 48 -4.13 13.75 15.07
CA LEU A 48 -4.67 12.40 15.18
C LEU A 48 -3.69 11.43 15.86
N TYR A 49 -2.39 11.64 15.67
CA TYR A 49 -1.32 10.79 16.16
C TYR A 49 -0.19 11.63 16.80
N PRO A 50 -0.45 12.29 17.94
CA PRO A 50 0.48 13.25 18.54
C PRO A 50 1.80 12.62 19.01
N ASP A 51 1.77 11.34 19.37
CA ASP A 51 2.93 10.63 19.92
C ASP A 51 3.86 10.05 18.85
N TYR A 52 3.54 10.21 17.57
CA TYR A 52 4.33 9.66 16.47
C TYR A 52 5.44 10.62 16.03
N LEU A 53 6.55 10.04 15.56
CA LEU A 53 7.71 10.81 15.10
C LEU A 53 7.59 11.14 13.61
N TYR A 54 7.68 12.42 13.26
CA TYR A 54 7.60 12.92 11.90
C TYR A 54 8.94 13.56 11.50
N GLN A 55 9.90 12.73 11.11
CA GLN A 55 11.22 13.17 10.67
C GLN A 55 11.44 12.74 9.22
N ALA A 56 11.39 13.71 8.31
CA ALA A 56 11.62 13.50 6.89
C ALA A 56 12.85 14.29 6.45
N ASP A 57 13.74 13.63 5.71
CA ASP A 57 14.83 14.30 5.01
C ASP A 57 14.30 15.05 3.78
N GLU A 58 14.87 16.21 3.49
CA GLU A 58 14.40 17.07 2.41
C GLU A 58 14.52 16.41 1.03
N ASP A 59 15.60 15.67 0.77
CA ASP A 59 15.78 14.96 -0.49
C ASP A 59 14.73 13.85 -0.64
N ASN A 60 14.36 13.18 0.46
CA ASN A 60 13.28 12.19 0.44
C ASN A 60 11.92 12.83 0.11
N LEU A 61 11.61 14.00 0.68
CA LEU A 61 10.36 14.71 0.37
C LEU A 61 10.30 15.15 -1.10
N ILE A 62 11.43 15.62 -1.64
CA ILE A 62 11.56 15.97 -3.06
C ILE A 62 11.34 14.73 -3.93
N ASN A 63 11.93 13.60 -3.57
CA ASN A 63 11.78 12.33 -4.29
C ASN A 63 10.35 11.79 -4.23
N ASP A 64 9.67 11.91 -3.09
CA ASP A 64 8.26 11.52 -2.93
C ASP A 64 7.38 12.34 -3.87
N LEU A 65 7.55 13.66 -3.87
CA LEU A 65 6.76 14.56 -4.70
C LEU A 65 7.06 14.36 -6.19
N THR A 66 8.34 14.15 -6.56
CA THR A 66 8.75 13.81 -7.93
C THR A 66 8.11 12.48 -8.37
N SER A 67 8.14 11.46 -7.52
CA SER A 67 7.53 10.15 -7.78
C SER A 67 6.01 10.25 -7.93
N ALA A 68 5.38 11.14 -7.17
CA ALA A 68 3.95 11.40 -7.21
C ALA A 68 3.54 12.06 -8.53
N PHE A 69 4.27 13.06 -9.01
CA PHE A 69 4.04 13.67 -10.33
C PHE A 69 4.28 12.67 -11.47
N ALA A 70 5.36 11.89 -11.37
CA ALA A 70 5.65 10.84 -12.34
C ALA A 70 4.53 9.79 -12.40
N LYS A 71 3.91 9.46 -11.26
CA LYS A 71 2.76 8.56 -11.20
C LYS A 71 1.52 9.18 -11.87
N GLY A 72 1.26 10.46 -11.62
CA GLY A 72 0.19 11.20 -12.28
C GLY A 72 0.34 11.18 -13.80
N MET A 73 1.55 11.44 -14.30
CA MET A 73 1.84 11.33 -15.73
C MET A 73 1.64 9.91 -16.27
N GLU A 74 2.13 8.89 -15.56
CA GLU A 74 1.91 7.48 -15.94
C GLU A 74 0.42 7.19 -16.12
N LEU A 75 -0.44 7.68 -15.21
CA LEU A 75 -1.89 7.50 -15.27
C LEU A 75 -2.50 8.20 -16.49
N VAL A 76 -2.16 9.45 -16.75
CA VAL A 76 -2.61 10.18 -17.95
C VAL A 76 -2.23 9.41 -19.21
N TRP A 77 -1.04 8.81 -19.23
CA TRP A 77 -0.49 8.13 -20.40
C TRP A 77 -1.00 6.68 -20.62
N ARG A 78 -1.79 6.12 -19.71
CA ARG A 78 -2.40 4.78 -19.89
C ARG A 78 -3.34 4.72 -21.08
N ASN A 79 -3.39 3.54 -21.73
CA ASN A 79 -4.23 3.31 -22.92
C ASN A 79 -5.72 3.56 -22.66
N GLU A 80 -6.22 3.14 -21.50
CA GLU A 80 -7.61 3.36 -21.07
C GLU A 80 -8.02 4.84 -20.98
N ASN A 81 -7.04 5.74 -20.89
CA ASN A 81 -7.24 7.18 -20.73
C ASN A 81 -7.00 7.99 -22.00
N GLN A 82 -6.60 7.36 -23.11
CA GLN A 82 -6.42 8.03 -24.41
C GLN A 82 -7.59 8.92 -24.84
N PRO A 83 -8.87 8.51 -24.75
CA PRO A 83 -9.97 9.35 -25.23
C PRO A 83 -10.20 10.60 -24.36
N LYS A 84 -9.77 10.60 -23.10
CA LYS A 84 -9.98 11.72 -22.16
C LYS A 84 -8.84 12.73 -22.15
N ARG A 85 -7.65 12.31 -22.58
CA ARG A 85 -6.42 13.14 -22.57
C ARG A 85 -6.52 14.42 -23.39
N GLN A 86 -7.41 14.48 -24.38
CA GLN A 86 -7.63 15.69 -25.17
C GLN A 86 -8.19 16.85 -24.33
N SER A 87 -8.79 16.55 -23.17
CA SER A 87 -9.12 17.56 -22.18
C SER A 87 -7.90 17.84 -21.30
N GLU A 88 -7.36 19.04 -21.44
CA GLU A 88 -6.28 19.56 -20.59
C GLU A 88 -6.70 19.59 -19.12
N GLU A 89 -7.90 20.10 -18.84
CA GLU A 89 -8.47 20.14 -17.49
C GLU A 89 -8.53 18.75 -16.86
N TRP A 90 -9.06 17.76 -17.58
CA TRP A 90 -9.10 16.38 -17.10
C TRP A 90 -7.70 15.85 -16.79
N SER A 91 -6.74 16.11 -17.68
CA SER A 91 -5.37 15.61 -17.52
C SER A 91 -4.66 16.24 -16.33
N VAL A 92 -4.83 17.56 -16.13
CA VAL A 92 -4.31 18.29 -14.97
C VAL A 92 -4.92 17.75 -13.67
N CYS A 93 -6.24 17.61 -13.62
CA CYS A 93 -6.94 17.07 -12.45
C CYS A 93 -6.43 15.67 -12.09
N ILE A 94 -6.27 14.78 -13.08
CA ILE A 94 -5.74 13.43 -12.85
C ILE A 94 -4.32 13.45 -12.27
N VAL A 95 -3.46 14.34 -12.76
CA VAL A 95 -2.09 14.46 -12.21
C VAL A 95 -2.15 14.93 -10.76
N LEU A 96 -2.91 15.97 -10.46
CA LEU A 96 -3.01 16.52 -9.10
C LEU A 96 -3.66 15.54 -8.12
N ASP A 97 -4.73 14.86 -8.52
CA ASP A 97 -5.37 13.82 -7.71
C ASP A 97 -4.41 12.66 -7.42
N ALA A 98 -3.64 12.24 -8.42
CA ALA A 98 -2.63 11.21 -8.27
C ALA A 98 -1.51 11.64 -7.32
N VAL A 99 -1.06 12.90 -7.43
CA VAL A 99 -0.05 13.46 -6.52
C VAL A 99 -0.57 13.44 -5.09
N SER A 100 -1.76 13.99 -4.86
CA SER A 100 -2.41 14.04 -3.55
C SER A 100 -2.58 12.64 -2.93
N SER A 101 -3.09 11.68 -3.73
CA SER A 101 -3.26 10.29 -3.31
C SER A 101 -1.93 9.62 -2.98
N LYS A 102 -0.91 9.83 -3.81
CA LYS A 102 0.41 9.20 -3.63
C LYS A 102 1.14 9.72 -2.40
N LEU A 103 1.09 11.03 -2.15
CA LEU A 103 1.69 11.64 -0.97
C LEU A 103 0.98 11.16 0.31
N ASN A 104 -0.35 11.21 0.34
CA ASN A 104 -1.13 10.69 1.47
C ASN A 104 -0.77 9.23 1.76
N THR A 105 -0.72 8.40 0.73
CA THR A 105 -0.39 6.98 0.88
C THR A 105 1.03 6.80 1.40
N SER A 106 2.02 7.45 0.78
CA SER A 106 3.44 7.23 1.09
C SER A 106 3.78 7.76 2.49
N TRP A 107 3.34 8.97 2.82
CA TRP A 107 3.62 9.58 4.13
C TRP A 107 2.83 8.92 5.25
N SER A 108 1.57 8.53 5.03
CA SER A 108 0.82 7.77 6.04
C SER A 108 1.43 6.39 6.26
N GLN A 109 1.89 5.73 5.20
CA GLN A 109 2.60 4.46 5.32
C GLN A 109 3.88 4.62 6.14
N GLU A 110 4.69 5.63 5.84
CA GLU A 110 6.01 5.83 6.46
C GLU A 110 5.90 6.32 7.90
N TYR A 111 5.14 7.39 8.13
CA TYR A 111 5.17 8.12 9.39
C TYR A 111 3.99 7.80 10.31
N ILE A 112 3.00 7.02 9.88
CA ILE A 112 1.86 6.62 10.74
C ILE A 112 1.79 5.10 10.87
N TYR A 113 1.57 4.41 9.75
CA TYR A 113 1.30 2.98 9.74
C TYR A 113 2.47 2.19 10.33
N LYS A 114 3.71 2.47 9.92
CA LYS A 114 4.90 1.79 10.46
C LYS A 114 5.12 1.97 11.97
N GLN A 115 4.58 3.04 12.56
CA GLN A 115 4.70 3.31 14.00
C GLN A 115 3.59 2.65 14.82
N SER A 116 2.48 2.28 14.18
CA SER A 116 1.34 1.64 14.84
C SER A 116 1.71 0.32 15.51
N LYS A 117 1.05 0.04 16.63
CA LYS A 117 1.23 -1.22 17.37
C LYS A 117 0.85 -2.41 16.48
N GLU A 118 -0.23 -2.24 15.74
CA GLU A 118 -0.80 -3.24 14.85
C GLU A 118 0.17 -3.60 13.71
N TYR A 119 0.92 -2.63 13.17
CA TYR A 119 1.97 -2.93 12.20
C TYR A 119 3.10 -3.78 12.81
N LYS A 120 3.50 -3.52 14.05
CA LYS A 120 4.53 -4.33 14.74
C LYS A 120 4.05 -5.78 14.94
N GLU A 121 2.79 -5.97 15.29
CA GLU A 121 2.16 -7.30 15.38
C GLU A 121 2.12 -7.99 14.01
N LEU A 122 1.85 -7.24 12.93
CA LEU A 122 1.90 -7.77 11.56
C LEU A 122 3.31 -8.13 11.11
N CYS A 123 4.33 -7.37 11.50
CA CYS A 123 5.73 -7.72 11.27
C CYS A 123 6.11 -9.03 11.98
N PHE A 124 5.60 -9.25 13.19
CA PHE A 124 5.78 -10.50 13.91
C PHE A 124 5.12 -11.67 13.16
N LEU A 125 3.86 -11.52 12.74
CA LEU A 125 3.15 -12.54 11.93
C LEU A 125 3.90 -12.85 10.63
N LYS A 126 4.37 -11.82 9.92
CA LYS A 126 5.14 -11.98 8.69
C LYS A 126 6.46 -12.73 8.93
N THR A 127 7.14 -12.44 10.04
CA THR A 127 8.37 -13.14 10.45
C THR A 127 8.08 -14.62 10.73
N LEU A 128 6.99 -14.91 11.45
CA LEU A 128 6.54 -16.28 11.70
C LEU A 128 6.26 -17.02 10.38
N VAL A 129 5.57 -16.40 9.43
CA VAL A 129 5.32 -16.99 8.10
C VAL A 129 6.61 -17.35 7.39
N GLN A 130 7.61 -16.46 7.38
CA GLN A 130 8.90 -16.74 6.74
C GLN A 130 9.67 -17.87 7.45
N TYR A 131 9.67 -17.87 8.78
CA TYR A 131 10.26 -18.96 9.56
C TYR A 131 9.62 -20.31 9.23
N LEU A 132 8.28 -20.37 9.18
CA LEU A 132 7.53 -21.58 8.84
C LEU A 132 7.75 -22.06 7.40
N LYS A 133 8.10 -21.17 6.47
CA LYS A 133 8.49 -21.56 5.10
C LYS A 133 9.83 -22.29 5.08
N ILE A 134 10.73 -21.99 6.01
CA ILE A 134 12.10 -22.52 6.04
C ILE A 134 12.21 -23.76 6.93
N ASP A 135 11.61 -23.76 8.12
CA ASP A 135 11.81 -24.80 9.13
C ASP A 135 10.69 -25.88 9.10
N ASP A 136 10.99 -27.01 8.46
CA ASP A 136 10.08 -28.16 8.41
C ASP A 136 9.87 -28.85 9.76
N THR A 137 10.81 -28.72 10.71
CA THR A 137 10.67 -29.28 12.06
C THR A 137 9.66 -28.48 12.87
N ALA A 138 9.70 -27.15 12.76
CA ALA A 138 8.70 -26.28 13.36
C ALA A 138 7.30 -26.59 12.82
N ILE A 139 7.16 -26.79 11.50
CA ILE A 139 5.92 -27.21 10.86
C ILE A 139 5.41 -28.54 11.43
N LYS A 140 6.27 -29.56 11.57
CA LYS A 140 5.88 -30.86 12.16
C LYS A 140 5.37 -30.72 13.59
N LYS A 141 6.02 -29.89 14.41
CA LYS A 141 5.59 -29.64 15.80
C LYS A 141 4.24 -28.92 15.83
N LEU A 142 4.04 -27.94 14.95
CA LEU A 142 2.76 -27.25 14.78
C LEU A 142 1.65 -28.20 14.34
N GLU A 143 1.92 -29.06 13.36
CA GLU A 143 0.99 -30.09 12.89
C GLU A 143 0.61 -31.07 14.00
N ALA A 144 1.59 -31.55 14.77
CA ALA A 144 1.35 -32.45 15.90
C ALA A 144 0.49 -31.79 16.99
N LEU A 145 0.78 -30.52 17.35
CA LEU A 145 0.01 -29.76 18.32
C LEU A 145 -1.42 -29.53 17.83
N TYR A 146 -1.56 -29.10 16.58
CA TYR A 146 -2.83 -28.87 15.91
C TYR A 146 -3.72 -30.12 15.93
N ASN A 147 -3.18 -31.26 15.50
CA ASN A 147 -3.88 -32.53 15.53
C ASN A 147 -4.29 -32.92 16.96
N LYS A 148 -3.43 -32.68 17.95
CA LYS A 148 -3.75 -32.95 19.36
C LYS A 148 -4.91 -32.08 19.88
N LEU A 149 -4.95 -30.80 19.53
CA LEU A 149 -6.02 -29.89 19.95
C LEU A 149 -7.36 -30.30 19.33
N ILE A 150 -7.37 -30.66 18.05
CA ILE A 150 -8.59 -31.06 17.36
C ILE A 150 -9.08 -32.42 17.83
N MET A 151 -8.19 -33.38 18.08
CA MET A 151 -8.58 -34.66 18.67
C MET A 151 -9.11 -34.50 20.10
N LYS A 152 -8.73 -33.43 20.82
CA LYS A 152 -9.29 -33.08 22.12
C LYS A 152 -10.68 -32.43 22.00
N GLU A 153 -10.90 -31.62 20.96
CA GLU A 153 -12.19 -30.97 20.66
C GLU A 153 -13.23 -31.92 20.06
N ILE A 154 -12.85 -32.91 19.25
CA ILE A 154 -13.78 -33.91 18.68
C ILE A 154 -14.49 -34.75 19.76
N ASN A 155 -13.97 -34.78 20.99
CA ASN A 155 -14.67 -35.39 22.13
C ASN A 155 -15.72 -34.47 22.78
N ALA A 156 -15.96 -33.27 22.24
CA ALA A 156 -17.03 -32.36 22.65
C ALA A 156 -17.95 -32.10 21.44
N GLU A 157 -19.18 -32.59 21.53
CA GLU A 157 -20.24 -32.43 20.53
C GLU A 157 -20.55 -30.93 20.30
N GLU A 158 -20.54 -30.46 19.04
CA GLU A 158 -21.69 -29.80 18.37
C GLU A 158 -21.32 -29.05 17.08
N GLN A 159 -22.37 -28.80 16.29
CA GLN A 159 -22.49 -28.51 14.86
C GLN A 159 -21.95 -27.13 14.41
N GLU A 160 -21.41 -27.06 13.18
CA GLU A 160 -21.15 -25.78 12.49
C GLU A 160 -21.95 -25.63 11.19
N SER A 161 -22.49 -24.42 11.00
CA SER A 161 -23.27 -23.95 9.85
C SER A 161 -22.38 -23.21 8.84
N LYS A 162 -22.74 -23.32 7.56
CA LYS A 162 -21.94 -22.92 6.40
C LYS A 162 -21.98 -21.41 6.11
N ASN A 163 -20.81 -20.83 5.78
CA ASN A 163 -20.69 -19.65 4.91
C ASN A 163 -19.39 -19.74 4.07
N GLU A 164 -19.50 -19.60 2.75
CA GLU A 164 -18.57 -20.16 1.75
C GLU A 164 -17.42 -19.24 1.27
N ASN A 165 -17.07 -18.13 1.94
CA ASN A 165 -15.95 -17.28 1.50
C ASN A 165 -14.90 -16.94 2.57
N ILE A 166 -14.89 -17.72 3.65
CA ILE A 166 -13.81 -17.74 4.64
C ILE A 166 -13.31 -19.18 4.63
N ILE A 167 -11.99 -19.43 4.57
CA ILE A 167 -11.47 -20.79 4.78
C ILE A 167 -11.86 -21.16 6.21
N CYS A 168 -12.95 -21.92 6.34
CA CYS A 168 -13.44 -22.37 7.64
C CYS A 168 -12.36 -23.23 8.30
N LEU A 169 -12.10 -23.01 9.59
CA LEU A 169 -11.21 -23.85 10.39
C LEU A 169 -11.63 -25.34 10.33
N ASP A 170 -12.90 -25.61 10.02
CA ASP A 170 -13.45 -26.95 9.76
C ASP A 170 -12.82 -27.68 8.57
N HIS A 171 -12.39 -26.97 7.52
CA HIS A 171 -11.68 -27.61 6.40
C HIS A 171 -10.29 -28.15 6.80
N PHE A 172 -9.80 -27.62 7.92
CA PHE A 172 -8.54 -27.97 8.52
C PHE A 172 -8.75 -29.15 9.50
N LYS A 173 -9.93 -29.25 10.15
CA LYS A 173 -10.31 -30.32 11.12
C LYS A 173 -10.25 -31.76 10.58
N ASN A 174 -10.42 -31.98 9.27
CA ASN A 174 -10.58 -33.33 8.71
C ASN A 174 -9.37 -33.94 7.98
N ASN A 175 -8.14 -33.48 8.23
CA ASN A 175 -7.03 -33.89 7.37
C ASN A 175 -5.81 -34.46 8.11
N LYS A 176 -5.65 -35.79 8.05
CA LYS A 176 -4.33 -36.44 8.00
C LYS A 176 -3.68 -36.12 6.65
N LYS A 177 -3.36 -34.85 6.42
CA LYS A 177 -2.73 -34.40 5.17
C LYS A 177 -1.24 -34.78 5.22
N PRO A 178 -0.61 -35.08 4.08
CA PRO A 178 0.84 -35.09 3.99
C PRO A 178 1.41 -33.75 4.48
N GLN A 179 2.53 -33.80 5.20
CA GLN A 179 3.19 -32.63 5.81
C GLN A 179 3.35 -31.45 4.83
N SER A 180 3.60 -31.71 3.55
CA SER A 180 3.74 -30.69 2.50
C SER A 180 2.44 -29.91 2.25
N ILE A 181 1.28 -30.56 2.35
CA ILE A 181 -0.03 -29.93 2.18
C ILE A 181 -0.40 -29.14 3.45
N PHE A 182 -0.10 -29.65 4.64
CA PHE A 182 -0.28 -28.91 5.89
C PHE A 182 0.54 -27.61 5.90
N LYS A 183 1.84 -27.71 5.57
CA LYS A 183 2.75 -26.56 5.44
C LYS A 183 2.18 -25.47 4.53
N LYS A 184 1.73 -25.85 3.34
CA LYS A 184 1.15 -24.92 2.38
C LYS A 184 -0.11 -24.23 2.95
N ASN A 185 -1.00 -25.00 3.56
CA ASN A 185 -2.26 -24.45 4.07
C ASN A 185 -2.05 -23.48 5.23
N ILE A 186 -1.16 -23.80 6.19
CA ILE A 186 -0.92 -22.94 7.35
C ILE A 186 -0.19 -21.65 6.96
N VAL A 187 0.77 -21.74 6.03
CA VAL A 187 1.43 -20.56 5.45
C VAL A 187 0.42 -19.68 4.75
N ASN A 188 -0.40 -20.26 3.85
CA ASN A 188 -1.43 -19.50 3.14
C ASN A 188 -2.44 -18.84 4.09
N TYR A 189 -2.83 -19.54 5.16
CA TYR A 189 -3.75 -19.01 6.16
C TYR A 189 -3.18 -17.77 6.87
N PHE A 190 -1.94 -17.86 7.36
CA PHE A 190 -1.30 -16.71 8.00
C PHE A 190 -1.01 -15.56 7.03
N GLU A 191 -0.72 -15.85 5.77
CA GLU A 191 -0.61 -14.82 4.72
C GLU A 191 -1.95 -14.12 4.48
N SER A 192 -3.06 -14.85 4.44
CA SER A 192 -4.40 -14.25 4.31
C SER A 192 -4.72 -13.33 5.49
N ILE A 193 -4.45 -13.76 6.73
CA ILE A 193 -4.62 -12.91 7.93
C ILE A 193 -3.77 -11.64 7.81
N PHE A 194 -2.50 -11.79 7.38
CA PHE A 194 -1.62 -10.64 7.21
C PHE A 194 -2.21 -9.62 6.24
N PHE A 195 -2.67 -10.05 5.06
CA PHE A 195 -3.23 -9.15 4.06
C PHE A 195 -4.53 -8.49 4.53
N GLU A 196 -5.43 -9.25 5.14
CA GLU A 196 -6.70 -8.74 5.66
C GLU A 196 -6.47 -7.66 6.72
N LYS A 197 -5.65 -7.95 7.73
CA LYS A 197 -5.36 -7.01 8.81
C LYS A 197 -4.61 -5.78 8.30
N HIS A 198 -3.61 -5.96 7.42
CA HIS A 198 -2.92 -4.86 6.77
C HIS A 198 -3.90 -3.91 6.09
N PHE A 199 -4.81 -4.46 5.29
CA PHE A 199 -5.81 -3.69 4.56
C PHE A 199 -6.74 -2.91 5.49
N LEU A 200 -7.24 -3.53 6.55
CA LEU A 200 -8.12 -2.87 7.51
C LEU A 200 -7.43 -1.69 8.19
N ILE A 201 -6.24 -1.90 8.76
CA ILE A 201 -5.53 -0.86 9.50
C ILE A 201 -5.15 0.30 8.58
N PHE A 202 -4.55 0.00 7.42
CA PHE A 202 -4.11 1.04 6.52
C PHE A 202 -5.29 1.77 5.87
N GLY A 203 -6.40 1.06 5.60
CA GLY A 203 -7.65 1.64 5.15
C GLY A 203 -8.22 2.65 6.14
N GLU A 204 -8.24 2.34 7.44
CA GLU A 204 -8.68 3.29 8.48
C GLU A 204 -7.80 4.54 8.55
N ILE A 205 -6.47 4.39 8.43
CA ILE A 205 -5.55 5.55 8.38
C ILE A 205 -5.89 6.46 7.19
N LEU A 206 -6.11 5.88 6.01
CA LEU A 206 -6.40 6.63 4.79
C LEU A 206 -7.79 7.30 4.77
N LYS A 207 -8.73 6.90 5.63
CA LYS A 207 -10.00 7.65 5.80
C LYS A 207 -9.75 9.06 6.32
N ASN A 208 -8.67 9.26 7.06
CA ASN A 208 -8.29 10.56 7.63
C ASN A 208 -7.25 11.30 6.77
N LYS A 209 -7.19 10.98 5.46
CA LYS A 209 -6.25 11.60 4.53
C LYS A 209 -6.37 13.13 4.53
N PHE A 210 -5.23 13.79 4.35
CA PHE A 210 -5.15 15.24 4.25
C PHE A 210 -5.54 15.71 2.85
N THR A 211 -6.28 16.82 2.76
CA THR A 211 -6.61 17.44 1.47
C THR A 211 -5.53 18.45 1.10
N PHE A 212 -4.72 18.13 0.11
CA PHE A 212 -3.74 19.07 -0.44
C PHE A 212 -4.41 20.06 -1.40
N VAL A 213 -4.22 21.36 -1.18
CA VAL A 213 -4.57 22.40 -2.16
C VAL A 213 -3.40 22.60 -3.13
N LEU A 214 -3.16 21.59 -3.97
CA LEU A 214 -1.97 21.57 -4.85
C LEU A 214 -1.94 22.70 -5.89
N THR A 215 -3.11 23.24 -6.23
CA THR A 215 -3.26 24.38 -7.14
C THR A 215 -2.64 25.67 -6.61
N ASP A 216 -2.44 25.79 -5.29
CA ASP A 216 -1.75 26.93 -4.69
C ASP A 216 -0.24 26.90 -4.96
N PHE A 217 0.29 25.73 -5.35
CA PHE A 217 1.71 25.49 -5.56
C PHE A 217 2.07 25.25 -7.03
N PHE A 218 1.18 24.61 -7.79
CA PHE A 218 1.39 24.17 -9.16
C PHE A 218 0.26 24.65 -10.05
N ASN A 219 0.58 25.45 -11.08
CA ASN A 219 -0.44 25.95 -11.99
C ASN A 219 -0.70 24.95 -13.13
N SER A 220 -1.85 25.07 -13.77
CA SER A 220 -2.29 24.17 -14.84
C SER A 220 -1.32 24.16 -16.03
N ASP A 221 -0.82 25.32 -16.45
CA ASP A 221 0.06 25.46 -17.61
C ASP A 221 1.37 24.67 -17.44
N GLU A 222 1.97 24.71 -16.26
CA GLU A 222 3.19 23.95 -15.94
C GLU A 222 2.94 22.44 -15.98
N ILE A 223 1.77 22.01 -15.51
CA ILE A 223 1.38 20.59 -15.51
C ILE A 223 1.13 20.12 -16.94
N ILE A 224 0.47 20.93 -17.76
CA ILE A 224 0.27 20.65 -19.19
C ILE A 224 1.61 20.52 -19.91
N GLN A 225 2.51 21.48 -19.72
CA GLN A 225 3.86 21.42 -20.30
C GLN A 225 4.63 20.16 -19.87
N LEU A 226 4.50 19.75 -18.60
CA LEU A 226 5.08 18.52 -18.11
C LEU A 226 4.48 17.30 -18.82
N ILE A 227 3.15 17.23 -18.97
CA ILE A 227 2.46 16.12 -19.65
C ILE A 227 2.90 16.02 -21.11
N GLU A 228 3.00 17.16 -21.82
CA GLU A 228 3.41 17.24 -23.22
C GLU A 228 4.89 16.91 -23.46
N SER A 229 5.73 17.10 -22.44
CA SER A 229 7.17 16.79 -22.52
C SER A 229 7.45 15.30 -22.77
N VAL A 230 6.49 14.43 -22.42
CA VAL A 230 6.57 12.99 -22.67
C VAL A 230 5.94 12.70 -24.04
N LYS A 231 6.77 12.64 -25.08
CA LYS A 231 6.31 12.19 -26.41
C LYS A 231 5.87 10.73 -26.35
N ARG A 232 4.79 10.40 -27.09
CA ARG A 232 4.31 9.03 -27.32
C ARG A 232 5.50 8.09 -27.54
N PRO A 233 5.58 6.95 -26.83
CA PRO A 233 6.18 5.77 -27.44
C PRO A 233 5.31 5.46 -28.67
N SER A 234 5.88 5.64 -29.85
CA SER A 234 5.34 5.17 -31.12
C SER A 234 5.22 3.66 -31.13
#